data_AF-A0A3P5ZH89-F1
#
_entry.id   AF-A0A3P5ZH89-F1
#
_cell.length_a   1.000
_cell.length_b   1.000
_cell.length_c   1.000
_cell.angle_alpha   90.00
_cell.angle_beta   90.00
_cell.angle_gamma   90.00
#
_symmetry.space_group_name_H-M   'P 1'
#
loop_
_entity.id
_entity.type
_entity.pdbx_description
1 polymer ?
#
loop_
_entity_poly.entity_id
_entity_poly.type
_entity_poly.pdbx_seq_one_letter_code
_entity_poly.pdbx_strand_id
1 'polypeptide(L)'
;VVTACPVNFEFMNYTIITSQCKGPKFPVKECCSAFLDFACPYTEQLNDLSNDCATTMFSYINLYGQYPPGLFANQCKGGKEGLECPAMSPASAADVNAAVNTASTSLWLTIFAALLVFVKLL
;
A
#
# COMPACT_ATOMS: atom_id res chain seq x y z
N VAL A 1 -17.55 -10.59 20.65
CA VAL A 1 -16.46 -9.67 21.08
C VAL A 1 -15.74 -9.29 19.81
N VAL A 2 -15.62 -7.99 19.52
CA VAL A 2 -14.81 -7.51 18.37
C VAL A 2 -13.38 -7.36 18.85
N THR A 3 -12.42 -7.92 18.13
CA THR A 3 -10.99 -7.83 18.44
C THR A 3 -10.33 -6.68 17.70
N ALA A 4 -9.20 -6.22 18.23
CA ALA A 4 -8.40 -5.21 17.55
C ALA A 4 -7.77 -5.80 16.27
N CYS A 5 -7.70 -4.98 15.22
CA CYS A 5 -7.09 -5.37 13.96
C CYS A 5 -5.60 -5.74 14.14
N PRO A 6 -5.15 -6.92 13.68
CA PRO A 6 -3.74 -7.28 13.72
C PRO A 6 -2.88 -6.51 12.69
N VAL A 7 -3.50 -5.86 11.71
CA VAL A 7 -2.82 -5.02 10.70
C VAL A 7 -2.72 -3.59 11.21
N ASN A 8 -1.51 -3.04 11.24
CA ASN A 8 -1.30 -1.66 11.67
C ASN A 8 -1.54 -0.68 10.52
N PHE A 9 -2.82 -0.36 10.27
CA PHE A 9 -3.21 0.56 9.21
C PHE A 9 -2.71 2.00 9.45
N GLU A 10 -2.39 2.42 10.67
CA GLU A 10 -1.93 3.78 10.97
C GLU A 10 -0.72 4.21 10.13
N PHE A 11 0.24 3.31 9.96
CA PHE A 11 1.53 3.61 9.34
C PHE A 11 1.65 3.12 7.90
N MET A 12 0.52 2.84 7.23
CA MET A 12 0.52 2.41 5.83
C MET A 12 0.76 3.56 4.86
N ASN A 13 1.17 3.23 3.63
CA ASN A 13 1.36 4.23 2.58
C ASN A 13 0.05 4.57 1.86
N TYR A 14 -0.63 5.61 2.34
CA TYR A 14 -1.90 6.09 1.76
C TYR A 14 -1.75 6.81 0.41
N THR A 15 -0.53 7.05 -0.06
CA THR A 15 -0.27 7.70 -1.35
C THR A 15 -0.86 6.93 -2.51
N ILE A 16 -0.95 5.60 -2.42
CA ILE A 16 -1.58 4.77 -3.44
C ILE A 16 -3.03 5.20 -3.71
N ILE A 17 -3.76 5.67 -2.70
CA ILE A 17 -5.12 6.21 -2.82
C ILE A 17 -5.07 7.70 -3.14
N THR A 18 -4.37 8.51 -2.33
CA THR A 18 -4.45 9.98 -2.39
C THR A 18 -3.81 10.60 -3.64
N SER A 19 -2.89 9.89 -4.30
CA SER A 19 -2.34 10.33 -5.58
C SER A 19 -3.31 10.18 -6.76
N GLN A 20 -4.27 9.24 -6.66
CA GLN A 20 -5.17 8.86 -7.75
C GLN A 20 -6.61 9.36 -7.52
N CYS A 21 -7.13 9.22 -6.29
CA CYS A 21 -8.49 9.60 -5.93
C CYS A 21 -8.54 11.06 -5.45
N LYS A 22 -8.77 12.01 -6.36
CA LYS A 22 -8.75 13.44 -6.04
C LYS A 22 -10.12 14.09 -6.09
N GLY A 23 -10.40 14.91 -5.07
CA GLY A 23 -11.58 15.76 -5.01
C GLY A 23 -11.51 16.95 -5.97
N PRO A 24 -12.62 17.70 -6.13
CA PRO A 24 -13.89 17.52 -5.43
C PRO A 24 -14.83 16.49 -6.09
N LYS A 25 -14.54 16.06 -7.32
CA LYS A 25 -15.42 15.15 -8.08
C LYS A 25 -15.21 13.66 -7.77
N PHE A 26 -14.05 13.29 -7.21
CA PHE A 26 -13.70 11.91 -6.83
C PHE A 26 -14.04 10.89 -7.93
N PRO A 27 -13.26 10.84 -9.02
CA PRO A 27 -13.61 10.05 -10.18
C PRO A 27 -13.64 8.54 -9.82
N VAL A 28 -14.81 7.92 -10.03
CA VAL A 28 -15.17 6.60 -9.47
C VAL A 28 -14.16 5.52 -9.85
N LYS A 29 -13.75 5.47 -11.12
CA LYS A 29 -12.87 4.42 -11.63
C LYS A 29 -11.50 4.45 -10.93
N GLU A 30 -10.89 5.61 -10.88
CA GLU A 30 -9.58 5.83 -10.28
C GLU A 30 -9.63 5.64 -8.76
N CYS A 31 -10.68 6.15 -8.10
CA CYS A 31 -10.88 5.97 -6.68
C CYS A 31 -11.07 4.51 -6.28
N CYS A 32 -11.90 3.77 -7.01
CA CYS A 32 -12.15 2.36 -6.71
C CYS A 32 -10.97 1.47 -7.07
N SER A 33 -10.27 1.74 -8.18
CA SER A 33 -9.03 1.02 -8.52
C SER A 33 -7.97 1.20 -7.43
N ALA A 34 -7.70 2.44 -7.04
CA ALA A 34 -6.69 2.74 -6.03
C ALA A 34 -7.06 2.18 -4.65
N PHE A 35 -8.34 2.18 -4.31
CA PHE A 35 -8.84 1.52 -3.10
C PHE A 35 -8.60 0.00 -3.14
N LEU A 36 -8.89 -0.66 -4.26
CA LEU A 36 -8.64 -2.10 -4.41
C LEU A 36 -7.14 -2.40 -4.32
N ASP A 37 -6.28 -1.63 -4.99
CA ASP A 37 -4.83 -1.82 -4.92
C ASP A 37 -4.31 -1.73 -3.48
N PHE A 38 -4.90 -0.87 -2.65
CA PHE A 38 -4.56 -0.73 -1.23
C PHE A 38 -5.13 -1.87 -0.37
N ALA A 39 -6.40 -2.23 -0.56
CA ALA A 39 -7.14 -3.10 0.35
C ALA A 39 -6.95 -4.59 0.05
N CYS A 40 -6.75 -4.96 -1.22
CA CYS A 40 -6.71 -6.34 -1.67
C CYS A 40 -5.64 -7.23 -1.00
N PRO A 41 -4.45 -6.73 -0.63
CA PRO A 41 -3.48 -7.50 0.15
C PRO A 41 -3.97 -7.95 1.53
N TYR A 42 -5.06 -7.35 2.05
CA TYR A 42 -5.54 -7.55 3.43
C TYR A 42 -6.96 -8.12 3.50
N THR A 43 -7.43 -8.76 2.44
CA THR A 43 -8.82 -9.27 2.33
C THR A 43 -9.20 -10.25 3.44
N GLU A 44 -8.27 -11.10 3.88
CA GLU A 44 -8.54 -12.05 4.97
C GLU A 44 -8.91 -11.34 6.27
N GLN A 45 -8.15 -10.30 6.64
CA GLN A 45 -8.39 -9.54 7.87
C GLN A 45 -9.58 -8.59 7.71
N LEU A 46 -9.74 -7.97 6.53
CA LEU A 46 -10.84 -7.04 6.24
C LEU A 46 -12.21 -7.73 6.16
N ASN A 47 -12.26 -8.99 5.72
CA ASN A 47 -13.49 -9.77 5.63
C ASN A 47 -13.82 -10.55 6.90
N ASP A 48 -12.93 -10.56 7.90
CA ASP A 48 -13.20 -11.16 9.20
C ASP A 48 -14.03 -10.21 10.08
N LEU A 49 -15.33 -10.54 10.18
CA LEU A 49 -16.32 -9.79 10.97
C LEU A 49 -16.09 -9.85 12.49
N SER A 50 -15.11 -10.62 12.96
CA SER A 50 -14.76 -10.69 14.38
C SER A 50 -13.76 -9.63 14.84
N ASN A 51 -13.17 -8.87 13.91
CA ASN A 51 -12.21 -7.81 14.20
C ASN A 51 -12.68 -6.42 13.68
N ASP A 52 -11.94 -5.36 14.03
CA ASP A 52 -12.24 -3.98 13.62
C ASP A 52 -11.46 -3.47 12.39
N CYS A 53 -10.77 -4.34 11.64
CA CYS A 53 -9.86 -3.95 10.55
C CYS A 53 -10.53 -3.07 9.49
N ALA A 54 -11.74 -3.40 9.04
CA ALA A 54 -12.43 -2.60 8.03
C ALA A 54 -12.71 -1.17 8.52
N THR A 55 -13.19 -1.02 9.76
CA THR A 55 -13.48 0.28 10.37
C THR A 55 -12.19 1.08 10.58
N THR A 56 -11.14 0.43 11.07
CA THR A 56 -9.82 1.03 11.31
C THR A 56 -9.21 1.51 9.98
N MET A 57 -9.22 0.66 8.95
CA MET A 57 -8.74 1.00 7.61
C MET A 57 -9.47 2.22 7.03
N PHE A 58 -10.82 2.21 7.01
CA PHE A 58 -11.58 3.34 6.47
C PHE A 58 -11.36 4.64 7.27
N SER A 59 -11.15 4.55 8.58
CA SER A 59 -10.86 5.72 9.42
C SER A 59 -9.56 6.41 8.98
N TYR A 60 -8.47 5.66 8.79
CA TYR A 60 -7.21 6.24 8.33
C TYR A 60 -7.24 6.66 6.85
N ILE A 61 -7.93 5.91 5.96
CA ILE A 61 -8.15 6.35 4.57
C ILE A 61 -8.82 7.73 4.56
N ASN A 62 -9.91 7.90 5.33
CA ASN A 62 -10.65 9.16 5.38
C ASN A 62 -9.81 10.28 6.02
N LEU A 63 -9.05 9.97 7.07
CA LEU A 63 -8.19 10.92 7.76
C LEU A 63 -7.08 11.46 6.85
N TYR A 64 -6.29 10.59 6.24
CA TYR A 64 -5.14 10.99 5.42
C TYR A 64 -5.54 11.53 4.05
N GLY A 65 -6.64 11.04 3.48
CA GLY A 65 -7.15 11.51 2.19
C GLY A 65 -8.14 12.66 2.28
N GLN A 66 -8.56 13.05 3.49
CA GLN A 66 -9.63 14.03 3.73
C GLN A 66 -10.92 13.66 2.97
N TYR A 67 -11.22 12.37 2.87
CA TYR A 67 -12.38 11.88 2.13
C TYR A 67 -13.67 12.00 2.94
N PRO A 68 -14.80 12.31 2.29
CA PRO A 68 -16.09 12.28 2.96
C PRO A 68 -16.43 10.84 3.41
N PRO A 69 -17.07 10.68 4.57
CA PRO A 69 -17.51 9.36 5.04
C PRO A 69 -18.36 8.64 4.00
N GLY A 70 -18.05 7.36 3.77
CA GLY A 70 -18.79 6.50 2.84
C GLY A 70 -18.44 6.70 1.36
N LEU A 71 -17.45 7.54 0.99
CA LEU A 71 -17.06 7.75 -0.41
C LEU A 71 -16.88 6.44 -1.17
N PHE A 72 -16.05 5.53 -0.64
CA PHE A 72 -15.74 4.26 -1.30
C PHE A 72 -16.91 3.28 -1.23
N ALA A 73 -17.60 3.16 -0.10
CA ALA A 73 -18.77 2.27 0.05
C ALA A 73 -19.94 2.65 -0.88
N ASN A 74 -20.09 3.96 -1.16
CA ASN A 74 -21.14 4.48 -2.02
C ASN A 74 -20.79 4.35 -3.50
N GLN A 75 -19.54 4.62 -3.87
CA GLN A 75 -19.12 4.66 -5.27
C GLN A 75 -18.64 3.31 -5.81
N CYS A 76 -17.93 2.52 -4.99
CA CYS A 76 -17.35 1.25 -5.39
C CYS A 76 -18.39 0.15 -5.19
N LYS A 77 -19.06 -0.20 -6.28
CA LYS A 77 -20.01 -1.32 -6.34
C LYS A 77 -19.35 -2.49 -7.05
N GLY A 78 -19.32 -3.63 -6.36
CA GLY A 78 -18.88 -4.90 -6.93
C GLY A 78 -20.04 -5.79 -7.35
N GLY A 79 -19.75 -7.07 -7.53
CA GLY A 79 -20.74 -8.12 -7.82
C GLY A 79 -21.49 -8.59 -6.57
N LYS A 80 -22.17 -9.73 -6.70
CA LYS A 80 -22.93 -10.34 -5.58
C LYS A 80 -22.06 -10.70 -4.39
N GLU A 81 -20.81 -11.08 -4.64
CA GLU A 81 -19.81 -11.45 -3.63
C GLU A 81 -19.08 -10.23 -3.05
N GLY A 82 -19.48 -9.01 -3.44
CA GLY A 82 -18.80 -7.78 -3.05
C GLY A 82 -17.78 -7.31 -4.08
N LEU A 83 -16.78 -6.56 -3.61
CA LEU A 83 -15.74 -5.98 -4.45
C LEU A 83 -14.68 -7.04 -4.78
N GLU A 84 -14.59 -7.42 -6.06
CA GLU A 84 -13.59 -8.38 -6.52
C GLU A 84 -12.20 -7.74 -6.56
N CYS A 85 -11.24 -8.41 -5.94
CA CYS A 85 -9.84 -8.04 -6.06
C CYS A 85 -9.26 -8.52 -7.39
N PRO A 86 -8.52 -7.67 -8.12
CA PRO A 86 -7.83 -8.11 -9.33
C PRO A 86 -6.81 -9.20 -8.97
N ALA A 87 -6.53 -10.10 -9.91
CA ALA A 87 -5.50 -11.12 -9.74
C ALA A 87 -4.17 -10.44 -9.38
N MET A 88 -3.64 -10.78 -8.21
CA MET A 88 -2.40 -10.20 -7.69
C MET A 88 -1.29 -10.40 -8.72
N SER A 89 -0.66 -9.31 -9.16
CA SER A 89 0.59 -9.41 -9.91
C SER A 89 1.66 -9.97 -8.96
N PRO A 90 2.60 -10.85 -9.39
CA PRO A 90 3.53 -11.55 -8.51
C PRO A 90 4.45 -10.68 -7.62
N ALA A 91 4.42 -9.35 -7.78
CA ALA A 91 5.33 -8.41 -7.15
C ALA A 91 4.95 -7.99 -5.71
N SER A 92 3.73 -8.28 -5.25
CA SER A 92 3.22 -7.73 -3.97
C SER A 92 3.24 -8.71 -2.78
N ALA A 93 3.79 -9.91 -2.96
CA ALA A 93 3.85 -10.94 -1.91
C ALA A 93 5.11 -10.84 -1.01
N ALA A 94 5.95 -9.82 -1.18
CA ALA A 94 7.24 -9.71 -0.49
C ALA A 94 7.27 -8.57 0.52
N ASP A 95 6.42 -8.61 1.55
CA ASP A 95 6.65 -7.91 2.82
C ASP A 95 5.98 -8.69 3.97
N VAL A 96 6.41 -9.93 4.15
CA VAL A 96 6.32 -10.61 5.44
C VAL A 96 7.72 -10.65 6.03
N ASN A 97 7.89 -10.02 7.19
CA ASN A 97 9.14 -9.98 7.93
C ASN A 97 9.73 -11.38 8.11
N ALA A 98 10.74 -11.71 7.31
CA ALA A 98 11.72 -12.73 7.61
C ALA A 98 13.07 -12.04 7.79
N ALA A 99 13.40 -11.72 9.04
CA ALA A 99 14.78 -11.45 9.40
C ALA A 99 15.60 -12.72 9.10
N VAL A 100 16.30 -12.72 7.97
CA VAL A 100 17.40 -13.65 7.72
C VAL A 100 18.59 -12.88 7.18
N ASN A 101 19.59 -12.72 8.04
CA ASN A 101 20.94 -12.34 7.67
C ASN A 101 21.41 -13.25 6.53
N THR A 102 21.48 -12.70 5.32
CA THR A 102 22.27 -13.31 4.26
C THR A 102 23.12 -12.21 3.67
N ALA A 103 24.41 -12.29 3.97
CA ALA A 103 25.42 -11.37 3.50
C ALA A 103 25.48 -11.40 1.96
N SER A 104 24.88 -10.41 1.30
CA SER A 104 25.14 -10.11 -0.11
C SER A 104 26.44 -9.32 -0.20
N THR A 105 27.53 -10.01 -0.52
CA THR A 105 28.79 -9.38 -0.92
C THR A 105 28.62 -8.75 -2.31
N SER A 106 28.11 -7.52 -2.36
CA SER A 106 28.12 -6.70 -3.57
C SER A 106 29.52 -6.12 -3.79
N LEU A 107 30.27 -6.77 -4.68
CA LEU A 107 31.62 -6.42 -5.09
C LEU A 107 31.56 -5.21 -6.05
N TRP A 108 31.32 -4.00 -5.53
CA TRP A 108 31.38 -2.75 -6.29
C TRP A 108 32.41 -1.81 -5.68
N LEU A 109 33.68 -2.11 -5.92
CA LEU A 109 34.81 -1.24 -5.60
C LEU A 109 35.87 -1.42 -6.69
N THR A 110 35.85 -0.60 -7.74
CA THR A 110 37.03 -0.23 -8.56
C THR A 110 36.70 0.75 -9.71
N ILE A 111 36.21 1.97 -9.45
CA ILE A 111 36.31 3.07 -10.46
C ILE A 111 36.82 4.41 -9.86
N PHE A 112 37.35 4.44 -8.63
CA PHE A 112 37.87 5.70 -8.04
C PHE A 112 39.39 5.87 -8.09
N ALA A 113 40.15 4.91 -8.65
CA ALA A 113 41.62 5.02 -8.70
C ALA A 113 42.16 5.82 -9.91
N ALA A 114 41.37 6.02 -10.97
CA ALA A 114 41.86 6.70 -12.18
C ALA A 114 41.84 8.24 -12.10
N LEU A 115 41.00 8.82 -11.22
CA LEU A 115 40.84 10.27 -11.14
C LEU A 115 41.92 10.98 -10.29
N LEU A 116 42.57 10.25 -9.38
CA LEU A 116 43.62 10.81 -8.51
C LEU A 116 45.00 10.91 -9.19
N VAL A 117 45.20 10.21 -10.32
CA VAL A 117 46.46 10.30 -11.09
C VAL A 117 46.48 11.55 -11.98
N PHE A 118 45.31 12.01 -12.46
CA PHE A 118 45.21 13.19 -13.33
C PHE A 118 45.35 14.52 -12.59
N VAL A 119 44.91 14.61 -11.32
CA VAL A 119 44.99 15.87 -10.54
C VAL A 119 46.42 16.15 -10.04
N LYS A 120 47.33 15.17 -10.05
CA LYS A 120 48.72 15.34 -9.58
C LYS A 120 49.72 15.66 -10.69
N LEU A 121 49.24 15.85 -11.93
CA LEU A 121 50.05 16.26 -13.09
C LEU A 121 49.51 17.55 -13.75
N LEU A 122 48.86 18.41 -12.96
CA LEU A 122 48.60 19.82 -13.29
C LEU A 122 49.32 20.70 -12.27
#